data_AF-A0A4Q9HNK2-F1
#
_entry.id   AF-A0A4Q9HNK2-F1
#
_cell.length_a   1.000
_cell.length_b   1.000
_cell.length_c   1.000
_cell.angle_alpha   90.00
_cell.angle_beta   90.00
_cell.angle_gamma   90.00
#
_symmetry.space_group_name_H-M   'P 1'
#
loop_
_entity.id
_entity.type
_entity.pdbx_description
1 polymer ?
#
loop_
_entity_poly.entity_id
_entity_poly.type
_entity_poly.pdbx_seq_one_letter_code
_entity_poly.pdbx_strand_id
1 'polypeptide(L)'
;MVAGVGASRGVPVAEVLDLVAATLARAGYASRAVTALATVAARAAEPGLVGAARRLGVPLRSYPAEALAAVPVPAPSDAARAAVGTPSVAEAAALLAAGPGAELLIGKRKSAPPGRAARATCALAAAGTGGTGGTGTIFPAPATDSIPAATGLPHEPDLRHHGDAEVRGADGAPTDLTDLAVNVRTGTPPAWLKAVIAASLDGLAAYPDGRAARRAVADRHGLPVDRVLLTSGAAEAFVLIARAVPARRPVVVHPQFTEPEAALRDAGHTVERVLLDERDGFRLDPAAVPEDADLVIVGNPTNPTSVLHPATALAQLARPGRTLVVDEAFMDAVPGERASLAGRTDLPGLVVLRSLTKTWGLAGLRIGYVLAAPGTVAELTRAQPLWPVSSPALAAAEACCTPAALAEAAAAAGQIVADRAHLLSRLAEFTGIHAVPAAEGPFVLIRLAHAAAVREELRTRGFAVRRGDTFPGLGPDWLRLAVRDRTTTDRFVAALAGVLAGGAAEVSGSGRGGGPAD
;
A
#
# COMPACT_ATOMS: atom_id res chain seq x y z
N MET A 1 23.10 -11.70 -3.40
CA MET A 1 24.30 -11.32 -4.19
C MET A 1 23.92 -10.21 -5.15
N VAL A 2 24.88 -9.42 -5.62
CA VAL A 2 24.60 -8.30 -6.54
C VAL A 2 25.05 -8.65 -7.95
N ALA A 3 24.20 -8.36 -8.93
CA ALA A 3 24.54 -8.47 -10.34
C ALA A 3 24.90 -7.08 -10.89
N GLY A 4 26.17 -6.88 -11.20
CA GLY A 4 26.62 -5.67 -11.87
C GLY A 4 26.47 -5.82 -13.38
N VAL A 5 25.80 -4.84 -14.02
CA VAL A 5 25.44 -4.89 -15.44
C VAL A 5 25.95 -3.65 -16.18
N GLY A 6 26.78 -3.87 -17.20
CA GLY A 6 27.13 -2.84 -18.18
C GLY A 6 26.28 -2.99 -19.44
N ALA A 7 25.71 -1.91 -19.96
CA ALA A 7 24.82 -1.94 -21.12
C ALA A 7 25.09 -0.82 -22.14
N SER A 8 24.92 -1.17 -23.42
CA SER A 8 24.86 -0.22 -24.53
C SER A 8 23.45 0.39 -24.66
N ARG A 9 23.36 1.62 -25.21
CA ARG A 9 22.09 2.36 -25.31
C ARG A 9 21.03 1.66 -26.14
N GLY A 10 19.83 1.43 -25.61
CA GLY A 10 18.73 0.73 -26.26
C GLY A 10 18.82 -0.80 -26.14
N VAL A 11 19.53 -1.33 -25.13
CA VAL A 11 19.60 -2.79 -24.91
C VAL A 11 18.19 -3.33 -24.59
N PRO A 12 17.73 -4.43 -25.22
CA PRO A 12 16.45 -5.03 -24.86
C PRO A 12 16.44 -5.57 -23.43
N VAL A 13 15.30 -5.43 -22.74
CA VAL A 13 15.09 -5.98 -21.39
C VAL A 13 15.38 -7.49 -21.36
N ALA A 14 14.90 -8.23 -22.36
CA ALA A 14 15.10 -9.67 -22.48
C ALA A 14 16.60 -10.04 -22.51
N GLU A 15 17.44 -9.30 -23.23
CA GLU A 15 18.87 -9.59 -23.30
C GLU A 15 19.57 -9.42 -21.95
N VAL A 16 19.14 -8.44 -21.14
CA VAL A 16 19.67 -8.24 -19.79
C VAL A 16 19.21 -9.37 -18.87
N LEU A 17 17.93 -9.73 -18.92
CA LEU A 17 17.37 -10.82 -18.10
C LEU A 17 18.01 -12.17 -18.42
N ASP A 18 18.14 -12.51 -19.71
CA ASP A 18 18.75 -13.75 -20.17
C ASP A 18 20.22 -13.83 -19.74
N LEU A 19 20.96 -12.72 -19.84
CA LEU A 19 22.35 -12.67 -19.40
C LEU A 19 22.49 -12.83 -17.88
N VAL A 20 21.63 -12.19 -17.09
CA VAL A 20 21.63 -12.33 -15.62
C VAL A 20 21.28 -13.77 -15.23
N ALA A 21 20.23 -14.34 -15.81
CA ALA A 21 19.81 -15.72 -15.56
C ALA A 21 20.91 -16.73 -15.95
N ALA A 22 21.52 -16.57 -17.13
CA ALA A 22 22.62 -17.43 -17.58
C ALA A 22 23.88 -17.30 -16.73
N THR A 23 24.12 -16.14 -16.12
CA THR A 23 25.26 -15.92 -15.21
C THR A 23 25.01 -16.55 -13.84
N LEU A 24 23.78 -16.48 -13.32
CA LEU A 24 23.38 -17.13 -12.08
C LEU A 24 23.36 -18.66 -12.21
N ALA A 25 22.79 -19.19 -13.28
CA ALA A 25 22.74 -20.63 -13.53
C ALA A 25 24.15 -21.24 -13.57
N ARG A 26 25.12 -20.55 -14.18
CA ARG A 26 26.52 -20.99 -14.21
C ARG A 26 27.21 -20.93 -12.84
N ALA A 27 26.75 -20.05 -11.96
CA ALA A 27 27.21 -19.97 -10.58
C ALA A 27 26.44 -20.90 -9.62
N GLY A 28 25.47 -21.67 -10.12
CA GLY A 28 24.65 -22.57 -9.31
C GLY A 28 23.56 -21.87 -8.50
N TYR A 29 23.17 -20.65 -8.87
CA TYR A 29 22.18 -19.85 -8.14
C TYR A 29 20.87 -19.66 -8.92
N ALA A 30 19.76 -19.62 -8.18
CA ALA A 30 18.45 -19.25 -8.72
C ALA A 30 18.34 -17.73 -8.93
N SER A 31 17.44 -17.29 -9.82
CA SER A 31 17.20 -15.87 -10.12
C SER A 31 16.93 -15.01 -8.87
N ARG A 32 16.26 -15.59 -7.86
CA ARG A 32 15.97 -14.96 -6.56
C ARG A 32 17.22 -14.65 -5.70
N ALA A 33 18.39 -15.18 -6.05
CA ALA A 33 19.61 -14.93 -5.30
C ALA A 33 20.17 -13.52 -5.54
N VAL A 34 19.75 -12.86 -6.64
CA VAL A 34 20.09 -11.46 -6.91
C VAL A 34 19.24 -10.55 -6.04
N THR A 35 19.91 -9.68 -5.28
CA THR A 35 19.27 -8.73 -4.36
C THR A 35 19.30 -7.29 -4.88
N ALA A 36 20.08 -7.02 -5.93
CA ALA A 36 20.14 -5.74 -6.62
C ALA A 36 20.78 -5.92 -8.01
N LEU A 37 20.39 -5.05 -8.95
CA LEU A 37 21.20 -4.75 -10.13
C LEU A 37 22.05 -3.53 -9.84
N ALA A 38 23.30 -3.50 -10.31
CA ALA A 38 24.20 -2.36 -10.15
C ALA A 38 24.79 -1.92 -11.50
N THR A 39 24.89 -0.62 -11.76
CA THR A 39 25.45 -0.10 -13.01
C THR A 39 26.15 1.25 -12.83
N VAL A 40 26.66 1.83 -13.92
CA VAL A 40 27.22 3.19 -13.96
C VAL A 40 26.11 4.23 -14.11
N ALA A 41 26.20 5.36 -13.41
CA ALA A 41 25.22 6.45 -13.40
C ALA A 41 24.82 6.91 -14.81
N ALA A 42 25.78 6.96 -15.74
CA ALA A 42 25.54 7.30 -17.16
C ALA A 42 24.62 6.33 -17.92
N ARG A 43 24.22 5.22 -17.31
CA ARG A 43 23.30 4.20 -17.84
C ARG A 43 22.13 3.90 -16.88
N ALA A 44 21.98 4.64 -15.78
CA ALA A 44 20.94 4.38 -14.78
C ALA A 44 19.50 4.44 -15.35
N ALA A 45 19.27 5.30 -16.34
CA ALA A 45 17.98 5.48 -17.02
C ALA A 45 17.80 4.60 -18.26
N GLU A 46 18.74 3.69 -18.56
CA GLU A 46 18.66 2.82 -19.73
C GLU A 46 17.43 1.90 -19.64
N PRO A 47 16.44 1.98 -20.57
CA PRO A 47 15.18 1.24 -20.45
C PRO A 47 15.35 -0.27 -20.27
N GLY A 48 16.38 -0.86 -20.89
CA GLY A 48 16.71 -2.27 -20.70
C GLY A 48 17.10 -2.64 -19.27
N LEU A 49 17.86 -1.77 -18.59
CA LEU A 49 18.28 -1.98 -17.20
C LEU A 49 17.14 -1.73 -16.22
N VAL A 50 16.40 -0.64 -16.42
CA VAL A 50 15.23 -0.30 -15.59
C VAL A 50 14.16 -1.38 -15.69
N GLY A 51 13.86 -1.84 -16.92
CA GLY A 51 12.90 -2.91 -17.16
C GLY A 51 13.35 -4.25 -16.59
N ALA A 52 14.64 -4.59 -16.68
CA ALA A 52 15.18 -5.82 -16.09
C ALA A 52 15.13 -5.80 -14.56
N ALA A 53 15.51 -4.69 -13.92
CA ALA A 53 15.40 -4.50 -12.47
C ALA A 53 13.95 -4.66 -12.00
N ARG A 54 13.01 -4.01 -12.71
CA ARG A 54 11.57 -4.14 -12.44
C ARG A 54 11.07 -5.58 -12.57
N ARG A 55 11.50 -6.31 -13.60
CA ARG A 55 11.05 -7.69 -13.84
C ARG A 55 11.66 -8.69 -12.85
N LEU A 56 12.87 -8.43 -12.37
CA LEU A 56 13.52 -9.19 -11.29
C LEU A 56 13.00 -8.84 -9.90
N GLY A 57 12.28 -7.72 -9.75
CA GLY A 57 11.79 -7.25 -8.45
C GLY A 57 12.91 -6.75 -7.53
N VAL A 58 14.01 -6.24 -8.10
CA VAL A 58 15.19 -5.79 -7.33
C VAL A 58 15.52 -4.33 -7.64
N PRO A 59 16.11 -3.57 -6.68
CA PRO A 59 16.54 -2.21 -6.94
C PRO A 59 17.66 -2.14 -7.99
N LEU A 60 17.63 -1.10 -8.83
CA LEU A 60 18.74 -0.71 -9.69
C LEU A 60 19.57 0.36 -8.98
N ARG A 61 20.78 -0.01 -8.57
CA ARG A 61 21.76 0.91 -7.98
C ARG A 61 22.67 1.45 -9.07
N SER A 62 23.01 2.73 -8.99
CA SER A 62 23.92 3.35 -9.95
C SER A 62 25.03 4.12 -9.25
N TYR A 63 26.23 4.04 -9.79
CA TYR A 63 27.43 4.64 -9.19
C TYR A 63 28.12 5.58 -10.19
N PRO A 64 28.70 6.70 -9.72
CA PRO A 64 29.53 7.56 -10.55
C PRO A 64 30.72 6.81 -11.17
N ALA A 65 31.18 7.25 -12.34
CA ALA A 65 32.25 6.57 -13.07
C ALA A 65 33.57 6.56 -12.27
N GLU A 66 33.86 7.64 -11.56
CA GLU A 66 35.03 7.77 -10.68
C GLU A 66 35.02 6.76 -9.54
N ALA A 67 33.84 6.51 -8.93
CA ALA A 67 33.69 5.53 -7.86
C ALA A 67 33.92 4.10 -8.39
N LEU A 68 33.43 3.80 -9.60
CA LEU A 68 33.68 2.51 -10.25
C LEU A 68 35.14 2.34 -10.68
N ALA A 69 35.80 3.41 -11.12
CA ALA A 69 37.19 3.36 -11.55
C ALA A 69 38.18 3.12 -10.40
N ALA A 70 37.79 3.47 -9.17
CA ALA A 70 38.55 3.19 -7.96
C ALA A 70 38.46 1.72 -7.49
N VAL A 71 37.53 0.92 -8.04
CA VAL A 71 37.38 -0.49 -7.68
C VAL A 71 38.40 -1.34 -8.45
N PRO A 72 39.28 -2.10 -7.77
CA PRO A 72 40.16 -3.06 -8.43
C PRO A 72 39.31 -4.15 -9.10
N VAL A 73 39.54 -4.36 -10.40
CA VAL A 73 38.81 -5.35 -11.20
C VAL A 73 39.78 -6.26 -11.96
N PRO A 74 39.45 -7.55 -12.10
CA PRO A 74 40.37 -8.51 -12.72
C PRO A 74 40.50 -8.33 -14.24
N ALA A 75 39.51 -7.72 -14.90
CA ALA A 75 39.46 -7.60 -16.36
C ALA A 75 39.06 -6.18 -16.82
N PRO A 76 39.97 -5.19 -16.77
CA PRO A 76 39.70 -3.84 -17.28
C PRO A 76 39.44 -3.83 -18.81
N SER A 77 38.77 -2.79 -19.30
CA SER A 77 38.37 -2.61 -20.70
C SER A 77 38.52 -1.17 -21.14
N ASP A 78 39.38 -0.94 -22.14
CA ASP A 78 39.57 0.40 -22.72
C ASP A 78 38.31 0.93 -23.41
N ALA A 79 37.51 0.03 -24.01
CA ALA A 79 36.21 0.40 -24.58
C ALA A 79 35.22 0.91 -23.52
N ALA A 80 35.19 0.31 -22.33
CA ALA A 80 34.36 0.81 -21.23
C ALA A 80 34.89 2.16 -20.70
N ARG A 81 36.22 2.30 -20.59
CA ARG A 81 36.87 3.55 -20.17
C ARG A 81 36.53 4.70 -21.12
N ALA A 82 36.61 4.46 -22.43
CA ALA A 82 36.24 5.45 -23.45
C ALA A 82 34.73 5.78 -23.45
N ALA A 83 33.86 4.80 -23.20
CA ALA A 83 32.40 4.99 -23.33
C ALA A 83 31.72 5.60 -22.10
N VAL A 84 32.21 5.32 -20.89
CA VAL A 84 31.54 5.69 -19.62
C VAL A 84 32.51 6.07 -18.51
N GLY A 85 33.80 6.25 -18.79
CA GLY A 85 34.77 6.78 -17.83
C GLY A 85 35.27 5.79 -16.76
N THR A 86 34.96 4.49 -16.87
CA THR A 86 35.45 3.46 -15.94
C THR A 86 36.02 2.24 -16.69
N PRO A 87 37.13 1.62 -16.23
CA PRO A 87 37.68 0.42 -16.84
C PRO A 87 36.77 -0.82 -16.77
N SER A 88 35.77 -0.88 -15.89
CA SER A 88 34.78 -1.95 -15.88
C SER A 88 33.49 -1.46 -15.24
N VAL A 89 32.35 -1.68 -15.90
CA VAL A 89 31.04 -1.38 -15.30
C VAL A 89 30.53 -2.57 -14.52
N ALA A 90 30.45 -3.75 -15.15
CA ALA A 90 29.82 -4.92 -14.57
C ALA A 90 30.52 -5.38 -13.28
N GLU A 91 31.84 -5.54 -13.28
CA GLU A 91 32.56 -6.08 -12.12
C GLU A 91 32.68 -5.03 -11.00
N ALA A 92 33.04 -3.79 -11.35
CA ALA A 92 33.18 -2.72 -10.37
C ALA A 92 31.85 -2.42 -9.69
N ALA A 93 30.75 -2.36 -10.46
CA ALA A 93 29.44 -2.08 -9.89
C ALA A 93 28.94 -3.26 -9.03
N ALA A 94 29.22 -4.51 -9.41
CA ALA A 94 28.89 -5.68 -8.59
C ALA A 94 29.61 -5.64 -7.24
N LEU A 95 30.93 -5.44 -7.24
CA LEU A 95 31.77 -5.40 -6.04
C LEU A 95 31.40 -4.23 -5.13
N LEU A 96 31.30 -3.02 -5.69
CA LEU A 96 30.97 -1.83 -4.92
C LEU A 96 29.58 -1.92 -4.27
N ALA A 97 28.61 -2.50 -4.97
CA ALA A 97 27.26 -2.66 -4.47
C ALA A 97 27.10 -3.82 -3.47
N ALA A 98 27.99 -4.83 -3.52
CA ALA A 98 28.03 -5.92 -2.57
C ALA A 98 28.69 -5.52 -1.23
N GLY A 99 29.43 -4.40 -1.21
CA GLY A 99 29.94 -3.77 0.01
C GLY A 99 31.42 -4.06 0.28
N PRO A 100 31.98 -3.51 1.39
CA PRO A 100 33.37 -3.73 1.77
C PRO A 100 33.71 -5.22 1.93
N GLY A 101 34.86 -5.63 1.40
CA GLY A 101 35.29 -7.03 1.42
C GLY A 101 34.54 -7.94 0.43
N ALA A 102 33.71 -7.41 -0.46
CA ALA A 102 33.02 -8.21 -1.46
C ALA A 102 33.96 -9.00 -2.37
N GLU A 103 33.55 -10.22 -2.70
CA GLU A 103 34.25 -11.12 -3.62
C GLU A 103 33.45 -11.34 -4.90
N LEU A 104 34.17 -11.44 -6.01
CA LEU A 104 33.59 -11.69 -7.32
C LEU A 104 33.32 -13.19 -7.49
N LEU A 105 32.05 -13.57 -7.52
CA LEU A 105 31.62 -14.95 -7.74
C LEU A 105 31.78 -15.36 -9.21
N ILE A 106 31.45 -14.46 -10.13
CA ILE A 106 31.60 -14.64 -11.57
C ILE A 106 32.07 -13.32 -12.19
N GLY A 107 33.18 -13.38 -12.94
CA GLY A 107 33.71 -12.24 -13.69
C GLY A 107 32.85 -11.83 -14.89
N LYS A 108 33.24 -10.75 -15.55
CA LYS A 108 32.49 -10.14 -16.65
C LYS A 108 32.18 -11.14 -17.77
N ARG A 109 30.90 -11.36 -18.02
CA ARG A 109 30.35 -12.11 -19.17
C ARG A 109 29.62 -11.18 -20.12
N LYS A 110 29.68 -11.47 -21.42
CA LYS A 110 28.93 -10.75 -22.45
C LYS A 110 27.66 -11.53 -22.80
N SER A 111 26.58 -10.83 -23.15
CA SER A 111 25.41 -11.45 -23.78
C SER A 111 25.78 -12.06 -25.15
N ALA A 112 24.99 -13.02 -25.63
CA ALA A 112 25.18 -13.65 -26.93
C ALA A 112 23.84 -13.80 -27.68
N PRO A 113 23.18 -12.68 -28.03
CA PRO A 113 21.92 -12.74 -28.76
C PRO A 113 22.12 -13.27 -30.20
N PRO A 114 21.20 -14.10 -30.74
CA PRO A 114 21.30 -14.59 -32.12
C PRO A 114 21.31 -13.45 -33.14
N GLY A 115 22.23 -13.50 -34.11
CA GLY A 115 22.24 -12.60 -35.27
C GLY A 115 22.65 -11.14 -35.02
N ARG A 116 23.14 -10.78 -33.82
CA ARG A 116 23.62 -9.42 -33.51
C ARG A 116 24.71 -9.41 -32.45
N ALA A 117 25.48 -8.32 -32.39
CA ALA A 117 26.53 -8.13 -31.39
C ALA A 117 25.96 -8.02 -29.97
N ALA A 118 26.77 -8.46 -28.99
CA ALA A 118 26.49 -8.35 -27.56
C ALA A 118 26.36 -6.88 -27.13
N ARG A 119 25.29 -6.57 -26.38
CA ARG A 119 25.02 -5.20 -25.90
C ARG A 119 24.95 -5.10 -24.38
N ALA A 120 25.07 -6.22 -23.67
CA ALA A 120 25.11 -6.27 -22.22
C ALA A 120 26.33 -7.06 -21.72
N THR A 121 26.79 -6.70 -20.53
CA THR A 121 27.79 -7.43 -19.75
C THR A 121 27.30 -7.60 -18.33
N CYS A 122 27.58 -8.73 -17.70
CA CYS A 122 27.14 -9.05 -16.33
C CYS A 122 28.28 -9.68 -15.53
N ALA A 123 28.37 -9.34 -14.25
CA ALA A 123 29.22 -9.96 -13.26
C ALA A 123 28.45 -10.14 -11.94
N LEU A 124 28.84 -11.10 -11.11
CA LEU A 124 28.19 -11.39 -9.82
C LEU A 124 29.19 -11.22 -8.69
N ALA A 125 28.79 -10.52 -7.63
CA ALA A 125 29.57 -10.39 -6.40
C ALA A 125 28.70 -10.65 -5.16
N ALA A 126 29.32 -11.15 -4.11
CA ALA A 126 28.70 -11.32 -2.80
C ALA A 126 29.58 -10.66 -1.72
N ALA A 127 28.98 -10.28 -0.59
CA ALA A 127 29.73 -9.78 0.56
C ALA A 127 30.72 -10.85 1.03
N GLY A 128 31.98 -10.48 1.23
CA GLY A 128 32.99 -11.41 1.72
C GLY A 128 32.68 -11.84 3.15
N THR A 129 32.88 -13.11 3.42
CA THR A 129 32.86 -13.64 4.79
C THR A 129 34.23 -13.36 5.40
N GLY A 130 34.43 -12.14 5.88
CA GLY A 130 35.72 -11.71 6.44
C GLY A 130 36.12 -12.52 7.68
N GLY A 131 36.91 -13.57 7.48
CA GLY A 131 37.73 -14.19 8.50
C GLY A 131 38.85 -13.24 8.92
N THR A 132 38.89 -12.93 10.22
CA THR A 132 39.90 -12.09 10.85
C THR A 132 41.25 -12.80 10.96
N GLY A 133 42.33 -12.15 10.52
CA GLY A 133 43.69 -12.48 10.91
C GLY A 133 44.61 -11.26 10.78
N GLY A 134 45.03 -10.68 11.90
CA GLY A 134 46.16 -9.74 11.95
C GLY A 134 45.95 -8.41 12.69
N THR A 135 45.92 -8.47 14.02
CA THR A 135 46.44 -7.52 15.05
C THR A 135 46.61 -6.02 14.73
N GLY A 136 45.91 -5.15 15.50
CA GLY A 136 46.23 -3.72 15.63
C GLY A 136 45.23 -2.88 16.46
N THR A 137 45.26 -3.03 17.79
CA THR A 137 44.91 -2.07 18.88
C THR A 137 43.70 -1.09 18.83
N ILE A 138 42.67 -1.43 19.63
CA ILE A 138 41.94 -0.70 20.72
C ILE A 138 41.34 0.72 20.47
N PHE A 139 40.01 0.84 20.64
CA PHE A 139 39.34 1.68 21.67
C PHE A 139 37.95 1.07 22.03
N PRO A 140 37.55 0.95 23.32
CA PRO A 140 36.27 0.36 23.69
C PRO A 140 35.17 1.43 23.87
N ALA A 141 33.95 1.10 23.44
CA ALA A 141 32.71 1.74 23.89
C ALA A 141 31.67 0.63 24.15
N PRO A 142 30.72 0.84 25.08
CA PRO A 142 30.14 -0.20 25.92
C PRO A 142 29.08 -1.05 25.22
N ALA A 143 28.85 -2.22 25.81
CA ALA A 143 28.00 -3.31 25.36
C ALA A 143 26.60 -2.86 24.92
N THR A 144 26.21 -3.28 23.72
CA THR A 144 24.81 -3.46 23.33
C THR A 144 24.58 -4.95 23.14
N ASP A 145 23.67 -5.50 23.95
CA ASP A 145 23.23 -6.88 23.88
C ASP A 145 22.89 -7.29 22.44
N SER A 146 23.34 -8.49 22.09
CA SER A 146 23.09 -9.15 20.82
C SER A 146 21.59 -9.35 20.59
N ILE A 147 21.03 -8.70 19.57
CA ILE A 147 19.73 -9.07 19.00
C ILE A 147 19.96 -10.31 18.11
N PRO A 148 19.21 -11.41 18.27
CA PRO A 148 19.34 -12.61 17.45
C PRO A 148 19.09 -12.32 15.97
N ALA A 149 19.77 -13.06 15.10
CA ALA A 149 19.64 -12.99 13.65
C ALA A 149 18.18 -13.06 13.20
N ALA A 150 17.70 -11.98 12.57
CA ALA A 150 16.36 -11.90 12.00
C ALA A 150 16.21 -12.89 10.84
N THR A 151 15.39 -13.90 11.08
CA THR A 151 14.75 -14.73 10.06
C THR A 151 13.97 -13.85 9.07
N GLY A 152 14.31 -13.93 7.77
CA GLY A 152 13.51 -13.49 6.62
C GLY A 152 12.85 -12.10 6.71
N LEU A 153 13.50 -11.05 6.19
CA LEU A 153 12.85 -9.75 6.03
C LEU A 153 11.62 -9.89 5.09
N PRO A 154 10.41 -9.50 5.53
CA PRO A 154 9.24 -9.45 4.67
C PRO A 154 9.49 -8.49 3.50
N HIS A 155 8.98 -8.81 2.31
CA HIS A 155 8.89 -7.85 1.21
C HIS A 155 8.11 -6.62 1.70
N GLU A 156 8.69 -5.43 1.62
CA GLU A 156 8.02 -4.20 2.03
C GLU A 156 6.76 -3.99 1.17
N PRO A 157 5.56 -3.81 1.76
CA PRO A 157 4.32 -3.64 1.01
C PRO A 157 4.34 -2.35 0.17
N ASP A 158 3.77 -2.41 -1.03
CA ASP A 158 3.57 -1.20 -1.86
C ASP A 158 2.43 -0.35 -1.27
N LEU A 159 2.80 0.67 -0.51
CA LEU A 159 1.86 1.60 0.13
C LEU A 159 1.08 2.45 -0.89
N ARG A 160 1.53 2.55 -2.15
CA ARG A 160 0.88 3.35 -3.20
C ARG A 160 -0.14 2.57 -4.01
N HIS A 161 -0.24 1.25 -3.81
CA HIS A 161 -1.25 0.46 -4.49
C HIS A 161 -2.62 0.67 -3.85
N HIS A 162 -3.56 1.16 -4.63
CA HIS A 162 -4.94 1.41 -4.20
C HIS A 162 -5.93 0.55 -5.01
N GLY A 163 -7.16 0.42 -4.51
CA GLY A 163 -8.12 -0.55 -5.08
C GLY A 163 -8.60 -0.22 -6.49
N ASP A 164 -8.52 1.05 -6.89
CA ASP A 164 -8.85 1.50 -8.24
C ASP A 164 -7.85 0.98 -9.30
N ALA A 165 -6.67 0.52 -8.90
CA ALA A 165 -5.75 -0.18 -9.80
C ALA A 165 -6.31 -1.54 -10.26
N GLU A 166 -7.16 -2.19 -9.46
CA GLU A 166 -7.69 -3.54 -9.76
C GLU A 166 -8.80 -3.50 -10.82
N VAL A 167 -9.45 -2.35 -11.03
CA VAL A 167 -10.54 -2.19 -12.01
C VAL A 167 -10.06 -1.63 -13.35
N ARG A 168 -8.76 -1.39 -13.49
CA ARG A 168 -8.12 -0.91 -14.72
C ARG A 168 -7.50 -2.06 -15.51
N GLY A 169 -7.49 -1.95 -16.83
CA GLY A 169 -6.77 -2.83 -17.74
C GLY A 169 -5.25 -2.65 -17.63
N ALA A 170 -4.48 -3.51 -18.29
CA ALA A 170 -3.01 -3.42 -18.32
C ALA A 170 -2.50 -2.10 -18.94
N ASP A 171 -3.34 -1.44 -19.73
CA ASP A 171 -3.17 -0.14 -20.37
C ASP A 171 -3.75 1.03 -19.55
N GLY A 172 -4.33 0.76 -18.38
CA GLY A 172 -4.96 1.76 -17.50
C GLY A 172 -6.41 2.11 -17.85
N ALA A 173 -6.98 1.51 -18.90
CA ALA A 173 -8.37 1.75 -19.32
C ALA A 173 -9.39 1.14 -18.33
N PRO A 174 -10.59 1.71 -18.19
CA PRO A 174 -11.67 1.08 -17.42
C PRO A 174 -12.01 -0.31 -17.97
N THR A 175 -12.40 -1.22 -17.08
CA THR A 175 -12.84 -2.57 -17.47
C THR A 175 -14.32 -2.77 -17.12
N ASP A 176 -14.99 -3.70 -17.81
CA ASP A 176 -16.37 -4.09 -17.51
C ASP A 176 -16.47 -5.10 -16.34
N LEU A 177 -15.43 -5.15 -15.49
CA LEU A 177 -15.41 -6.03 -14.34
C LEU A 177 -16.42 -5.58 -13.29
N THR A 178 -17.08 -6.55 -12.67
CA THR A 178 -17.84 -6.32 -11.45
C THR A 178 -16.86 -5.93 -10.34
N ASP A 179 -16.93 -4.67 -9.90
CA ASP A 179 -16.01 -4.10 -8.92
C ASP A 179 -16.36 -4.52 -7.49
N LEU A 180 -15.53 -5.40 -6.93
CA LEU A 180 -15.45 -5.74 -5.51
C LEU A 180 -14.14 -5.24 -4.86
N ALA A 181 -13.33 -4.48 -5.60
CA ALA A 181 -12.02 -3.98 -5.19
C ALA A 181 -12.05 -2.54 -4.66
N VAL A 182 -13.14 -1.79 -4.90
CA VAL A 182 -13.34 -0.44 -4.38
C VAL A 182 -14.58 -0.38 -3.47
N ASN A 183 -14.40 0.15 -2.26
CA ASN A 183 -15.45 0.23 -1.24
C ASN A 183 -16.38 1.44 -1.41
N VAL A 184 -16.74 1.82 -2.64
CA VAL A 184 -17.76 2.84 -2.91
C VAL A 184 -19.13 2.16 -2.94
N ARG A 185 -20.16 2.79 -2.34
CA ARG A 185 -21.53 2.28 -2.32
C ARG A 185 -22.08 2.23 -3.76
N THR A 186 -22.70 1.13 -4.16
CA THR A 186 -23.35 1.01 -5.47
C THR A 186 -24.54 1.95 -5.61
N GLY A 187 -24.93 2.30 -6.84
CA GLY A 187 -26.08 3.17 -7.10
C GLY A 187 -25.87 4.64 -6.67
N THR A 188 -24.63 5.05 -6.39
CA THR A 188 -24.28 6.42 -5.99
C THR A 188 -23.47 7.15 -7.07
N PRO A 189 -23.47 8.50 -7.09
CA PRO A 189 -24.24 9.42 -6.24
C PRO A 189 -25.76 9.35 -6.50
N PRO A 190 -26.62 9.54 -5.49
CA PRO A 190 -28.07 9.59 -5.69
C PRO A 190 -28.45 10.79 -6.57
N ALA A 191 -29.59 10.69 -7.26
CA ALA A 191 -30.02 11.69 -8.24
C ALA A 191 -30.16 13.10 -7.65
N TRP A 192 -30.69 13.21 -6.43
CA TRP A 192 -30.82 14.50 -5.74
C TRP A 192 -29.44 15.15 -5.48
N LEU A 193 -28.43 14.36 -5.14
CA LEU A 193 -27.08 14.87 -4.88
C LEU A 193 -26.40 15.30 -6.17
N LYS A 194 -26.61 14.55 -7.27
CA LYS A 194 -26.16 14.96 -8.60
C LYS A 194 -26.77 16.30 -8.99
N ALA A 195 -28.05 16.52 -8.73
CA ALA A 195 -28.74 17.77 -9.01
C ALA A 195 -28.15 18.94 -8.20
N VAL A 196 -27.89 18.75 -6.90
CA VAL A 196 -27.23 19.77 -6.05
C VAL A 196 -25.85 20.13 -6.59
N ILE A 197 -25.03 19.12 -6.93
CA ILE A 197 -23.70 19.32 -7.49
C ILE A 197 -23.79 20.06 -8.83
N ALA A 198 -24.71 19.66 -9.71
CA ALA A 198 -24.92 20.32 -11.00
C ALA A 198 -25.34 21.79 -10.84
N ALA A 199 -26.24 22.10 -9.90
CA ALA A 199 -26.68 23.47 -9.63
C ALA A 199 -25.54 24.37 -9.12
N SER A 200 -24.53 23.81 -8.45
CA SER A 200 -23.36 24.59 -8.02
C SER A 200 -22.47 25.07 -9.18
N LEU A 201 -22.64 24.51 -10.38
CA LEU A 201 -21.78 24.82 -11.54
C LEU A 201 -21.97 26.25 -12.06
N ASP A 202 -23.15 26.83 -11.85
CA ASP A 202 -23.47 28.21 -12.25
C ASP A 202 -22.63 29.25 -11.48
N GLY A 203 -22.13 28.88 -10.29
CA GLY A 203 -21.32 29.74 -9.42
C GLY A 203 -19.80 29.60 -9.57
N LEU A 204 -19.30 28.79 -10.52
CA LEU A 204 -17.88 28.42 -10.60
C LEU A 204 -16.91 29.57 -10.85
N ALA A 205 -17.38 30.69 -11.40
CA ALA A 205 -16.54 31.87 -11.64
C ALA A 205 -16.07 32.55 -10.35
N ALA A 206 -16.76 32.32 -9.22
CA ALA A 206 -16.39 32.86 -7.92
C ALA A 206 -15.48 31.90 -7.14
N TYR A 207 -14.56 32.46 -6.35
CA TYR A 207 -13.78 31.67 -5.39
C TYR A 207 -14.71 30.98 -4.37
N PRO A 208 -14.39 29.74 -3.95
CA PRO A 208 -15.23 28.99 -3.04
C PRO A 208 -15.31 29.62 -1.64
N ASP A 209 -16.51 29.63 -1.06
CA ASP A 209 -16.78 30.01 0.34
C ASP A 209 -17.27 28.79 1.14
N GLY A 210 -16.41 28.27 2.02
CA GLY A 210 -16.70 27.08 2.82
C GLY A 210 -17.52 27.31 4.08
N ARG A 211 -17.97 28.53 4.40
CA ARG A 211 -18.63 28.82 5.69
C ARG A 211 -19.90 28.02 5.93
N ALA A 212 -20.78 27.91 4.93
CA ALA A 212 -22.04 27.17 5.04
C ALA A 212 -21.78 25.66 5.24
N ALA A 213 -20.94 25.08 4.38
CA ALA A 213 -20.54 23.67 4.49
C ALA A 213 -19.85 23.34 5.83
N ARG A 214 -18.95 24.21 6.33
CA ARG A 214 -18.32 24.03 7.65
C ARG A 214 -19.35 24.01 8.77
N ARG A 215 -20.35 24.90 8.71
CA ARG A 215 -21.42 24.93 9.70
C ARG A 215 -22.31 23.70 9.62
N ALA A 216 -22.70 23.26 8.42
CA ALA A 216 -23.49 22.04 8.25
C ALA A 216 -22.78 20.80 8.83
N VAL A 217 -21.46 20.67 8.63
CA VAL A 217 -20.66 19.60 9.25
C VAL A 217 -20.61 19.75 10.78
N ALA A 218 -20.42 20.96 11.29
CA ALA A 218 -20.40 21.23 12.73
C ALA A 218 -21.73 20.86 13.38
N ASP A 219 -22.84 21.28 12.78
CA ASP A 219 -24.21 21.01 13.24
C ASP A 219 -24.51 19.51 13.24
N ARG A 220 -24.10 18.77 12.18
CA ARG A 220 -24.22 17.31 12.12
C ARG A 220 -23.61 16.60 13.33
N HIS A 221 -22.44 17.08 13.78
CA HIS A 221 -21.66 16.43 14.85
C HIS A 221 -21.89 17.07 16.23
N GLY A 222 -22.73 18.10 16.33
CA GLY A 222 -22.95 18.84 17.57
C GLY A 222 -21.70 19.57 18.07
N LEU A 223 -20.84 20.03 17.16
CA LEU A 223 -19.57 20.68 17.46
C LEU A 223 -19.61 22.18 17.15
N PRO A 224 -18.78 22.99 17.83
CA PRO A 224 -18.42 24.33 17.38
C PRO A 224 -17.75 24.32 15.99
N VAL A 225 -18.02 25.35 15.18
CA VAL A 225 -17.52 25.45 13.78
C VAL A 225 -15.98 25.53 13.71
N ASP A 226 -15.32 26.09 14.72
CA ASP A 226 -13.85 26.18 14.79
C ASP A 226 -13.16 24.82 15.00
N ARG A 227 -13.94 23.76 15.29
CA ARG A 227 -13.46 22.37 15.34
C ARG A 227 -13.52 21.64 14.00
N VAL A 228 -13.99 22.30 12.94
CA VAL A 228 -14.16 21.69 11.62
C VAL A 228 -13.18 22.27 10.60
N LEU A 229 -12.44 21.39 9.92
CA LEU A 229 -11.67 21.73 8.72
C LEU A 229 -12.17 20.90 7.53
N LEU A 230 -12.58 21.55 6.44
CA LEU A 230 -12.94 20.84 5.21
C LEU A 230 -11.67 20.52 4.41
N THR A 231 -11.64 19.36 3.78
CA THR A 231 -10.47 18.89 3.03
C THR A 231 -10.86 18.31 1.67
N SER A 232 -9.92 18.31 0.72
CA SER A 232 -10.02 17.72 -0.61
C SER A 232 -9.95 16.18 -0.55
N GLY A 233 -10.89 15.61 0.19
CA GLY A 233 -10.88 14.21 0.63
C GLY A 233 -10.06 14.00 1.91
N ALA A 234 -10.23 12.83 2.54
CA ALA A 234 -9.47 12.43 3.73
C ALA A 234 -7.95 12.30 3.45
N ALA A 235 -7.59 12.01 2.20
CA ALA A 235 -6.21 11.99 1.70
C ALA A 235 -5.43 13.27 2.02
N GLU A 236 -6.02 14.44 1.76
CA GLU A 236 -5.39 15.72 2.08
C GLU A 236 -5.15 15.85 3.59
N ALA A 237 -6.10 15.39 4.42
CA ALA A 237 -5.95 15.46 5.88
C ALA A 237 -4.70 14.71 6.37
N PHE A 238 -4.39 13.53 5.81
CA PHE A 238 -3.16 12.80 6.16
C PHE A 238 -1.91 13.58 5.78
N VAL A 239 -1.90 14.24 4.61
CA VAL A 239 -0.78 15.09 4.19
C VAL A 239 -0.61 16.30 5.11
N LEU A 240 -1.72 16.96 5.50
CA LEU A 240 -1.69 18.09 6.43
C LEU A 240 -1.17 17.65 7.80
N ILE A 241 -1.67 16.53 8.32
CA ILE A 241 -1.23 15.97 9.62
C ILE A 241 0.27 15.66 9.57
N ALA A 242 0.73 14.95 8.54
CA ALA A 242 2.13 14.57 8.39
C ALA A 242 3.09 15.77 8.33
N ARG A 243 2.62 16.92 7.82
CA ARG A 243 3.44 18.13 7.65
C ARG A 243 3.34 19.12 8.80
N ALA A 244 2.17 19.21 9.45
CA ALA A 244 1.87 20.28 10.39
C ALA A 244 1.90 19.83 11.86
N VAL A 245 1.62 18.55 12.12
CA VAL A 245 1.56 18.02 13.49
C VAL A 245 2.95 17.52 13.90
N PRO A 246 3.47 17.90 15.09
CA PRO A 246 4.71 17.35 15.62
C PRO A 246 4.62 15.82 15.75
N ALA A 247 5.57 15.11 15.14
CA ALA A 247 5.66 13.66 15.18
C ALA A 247 7.13 13.22 15.21
N ARG A 248 7.65 12.93 16.40
CA ARG A 248 8.99 12.36 16.60
C ARG A 248 8.96 10.84 16.55
N ARG A 249 7.87 10.23 17.02
CA ARG A 249 7.65 8.79 17.02
C ARG A 249 6.23 8.46 16.54
N PRO A 250 5.93 8.68 15.24
CA PRO A 250 4.64 8.35 14.68
C PRO A 250 4.43 6.84 14.60
N VAL A 251 3.27 6.40 15.09
CA VAL A 251 2.81 5.01 15.05
C VAL A 251 1.57 4.90 14.15
N VAL A 252 1.60 3.93 13.24
CA VAL A 252 0.46 3.57 12.40
C VAL A 252 0.05 2.12 12.70
N VAL A 253 -1.20 1.92 13.11
CA VAL A 253 -1.73 0.59 13.46
C VAL A 253 -2.13 -0.17 12.19
N HIS A 254 -1.44 -1.24 11.85
CA HIS A 254 -1.67 -2.04 10.64
C HIS A 254 -2.25 -3.41 10.97
N PRO A 255 -2.91 -4.11 10.02
CA PRO A 255 -3.19 -3.67 8.65
C PRO A 255 -4.29 -2.61 8.61
N GLN A 256 -3.98 -1.46 8.03
CA GLN A 256 -4.93 -0.39 7.75
C GLN A 256 -4.66 0.24 6.38
N PHE A 257 -5.49 1.21 5.98
CA PHE A 257 -5.32 1.97 4.75
C PHE A 257 -3.92 2.58 4.71
N THR A 258 -3.25 2.51 3.57
CA THR A 258 -1.79 2.73 3.49
C THR A 258 -1.39 4.20 3.37
N GLU A 259 -2.32 5.07 3.00
CA GLU A 259 -2.07 6.50 2.78
C GLU A 259 -1.54 7.28 4.00
N PRO A 260 -1.97 7.02 5.25
CA PRO A 260 -1.39 7.70 6.42
C PRO A 260 0.12 7.43 6.55
N GLU A 261 0.53 6.17 6.42
CA GLU A 261 1.96 5.83 6.46
C GLU A 261 2.72 6.42 5.27
N ALA A 262 2.15 6.35 4.06
CA ALA A 262 2.76 6.94 2.87
C ALA A 262 2.96 8.46 3.02
N ALA A 263 1.96 9.17 3.53
CA ALA A 263 2.03 10.62 3.76
C ALA A 263 3.09 10.99 4.81
N LEU A 264 3.21 10.21 5.89
CA LEU A 264 4.24 10.39 6.91
C LEU A 264 5.64 10.18 6.34
N ARG A 265 5.85 9.11 5.58
CA ARG A 265 7.14 8.83 4.92
C ARG A 265 7.51 9.92 3.91
N ASP A 266 6.54 10.39 3.12
CA ASP A 266 6.74 11.49 2.17
C ASP A 266 7.12 12.81 2.87
N ALA A 267 6.68 13.01 4.11
CA ALA A 267 7.07 14.14 4.95
C ALA A 267 8.41 13.93 5.69
N GLY A 268 9.08 12.79 5.49
CA GLY A 268 10.40 12.49 6.06
C GLY A 268 10.38 11.78 7.42
N HIS A 269 9.21 11.31 7.87
CA HIS A 269 9.10 10.61 9.15
C HIS A 269 9.54 9.15 9.06
N THR A 270 10.14 8.65 10.14
CA THR A 270 10.33 7.20 10.34
C THR A 270 9.10 6.68 11.08
N VAL A 271 8.30 5.86 10.40
CA VAL A 271 7.02 5.35 10.93
C VAL A 271 7.22 4.02 11.62
N GLU A 272 6.75 3.92 12.86
CA GLU A 272 6.64 2.65 13.57
C GLU A 272 5.27 2.01 13.31
N ARG A 273 5.25 0.69 13.17
CA ARG A 273 4.03 -0.07 12.91
C ARG A 273 3.67 -0.92 14.11
N VAL A 274 2.43 -0.80 14.57
CA VAL A 274 1.81 -1.82 15.44
C VAL A 274 1.03 -2.77 14.55
N LEU A 275 1.43 -4.03 14.46
CA LEU A 275 0.80 -5.02 13.59
C LEU A 275 -0.23 -5.84 14.38
N LEU A 276 -1.50 -5.73 14.01
CA LEU A 276 -2.61 -6.54 14.51
C LEU A 276 -2.63 -7.89 13.80
N ASP A 277 -2.97 -8.94 14.54
CA ASP A 277 -2.85 -10.33 14.10
C ASP A 277 -4.22 -11.00 13.89
N GLU A 278 -4.32 -11.93 12.94
CA GLU A 278 -5.52 -12.74 12.69
C GLU A 278 -5.94 -13.54 13.93
N ARG A 279 -4.98 -14.02 14.74
CA ARG A 279 -5.22 -14.82 15.95
C ARG A 279 -6.05 -14.06 16.99
N ASP A 280 -5.88 -12.74 17.04
CA ASP A 280 -6.62 -11.84 17.93
C ASP A 280 -7.83 -11.18 17.22
N GLY A 281 -8.17 -11.69 16.03
CA GLY A 281 -9.26 -11.16 15.20
C GLY A 281 -9.00 -9.76 14.68
N PHE A 282 -7.72 -9.38 14.52
CA PHE A 282 -7.27 -8.02 14.19
C PHE A 282 -7.80 -6.94 15.13
N ARG A 283 -8.01 -7.27 16.41
CA ARG A 283 -8.44 -6.29 17.41
C ARG A 283 -7.24 -5.55 17.98
N LEU A 284 -7.38 -4.24 18.09
CA LEU A 284 -6.38 -3.37 18.72
C LEU A 284 -6.44 -3.55 20.24
N ASP A 285 -5.30 -3.93 20.80
CA ASP A 285 -4.99 -3.73 22.22
C ASP A 285 -4.28 -2.37 22.37
N PRO A 286 -4.87 -1.39 23.08
CA PRO A 286 -4.23 -0.10 23.31
C PRO A 286 -2.86 -0.20 23.98
N ALA A 287 -2.61 -1.24 24.79
CA ALA A 287 -1.32 -1.46 25.45
C ALA A 287 -0.18 -1.85 24.48
N ALA A 288 -0.52 -2.30 23.27
CA ALA A 288 0.47 -2.58 22.22
C ALA A 288 1.04 -1.31 21.57
N VAL A 289 0.38 -0.15 21.77
CA VAL A 289 0.86 1.14 21.28
C VAL A 289 1.87 1.71 22.28
N PRO A 290 3.13 2.00 21.87
CA PRO A 290 4.13 2.54 22.77
C PRO A 290 3.66 3.81 23.50
N GLU A 291 3.94 3.90 24.79
CA GLU A 291 3.47 4.98 25.67
C GLU A 291 3.97 6.38 25.26
N ASP A 292 5.18 6.45 24.69
CA ASP A 292 5.87 7.66 24.24
C ASP A 292 5.61 7.99 22.75
N ALA A 293 4.75 7.24 22.05
CA ALA A 293 4.31 7.65 20.72
C ALA A 293 3.57 9.00 20.81
N ASP A 294 3.93 9.96 19.96
CA ASP A 294 3.38 11.32 19.96
C ASP A 294 2.39 11.58 18.82
N LEU A 295 2.35 10.68 17.83
CA LEU A 295 1.30 10.60 16.83
C LEU A 295 0.87 9.13 16.67
N VAL A 296 -0.42 8.85 16.79
CA VAL A 296 -0.98 7.50 16.58
C VAL A 296 -2.11 7.58 15.57
N ILE A 297 -2.07 6.77 14.52
CA ILE A 297 -3.11 6.72 13.50
C ILE A 297 -3.78 5.35 13.48
N VAL A 298 -5.10 5.32 13.57
CA VAL A 298 -5.93 4.11 13.55
C VAL A 298 -7.15 4.33 12.65
N GLY A 299 -7.46 3.41 11.74
CA GLY A 299 -8.75 3.41 11.02
C GLY A 299 -9.88 2.82 11.87
N ASN A 300 -11.11 3.29 11.73
CA ASN A 300 -12.26 2.70 12.41
C ASN A 300 -13.60 2.93 11.65
N PRO A 301 -14.25 1.90 11.08
CA PRO A 301 -13.75 0.54 10.90
C PRO A 301 -12.45 0.48 10.09
N THR A 302 -11.56 -0.43 10.47
CA THR A 302 -10.23 -0.57 9.85
C THR A 302 -10.33 -1.14 8.44
N ASN A 303 -9.84 -0.45 7.41
CA ASN A 303 -9.67 -1.03 6.06
C ASN A 303 -8.26 -1.62 5.94
N PRO A 304 -8.08 -2.95 5.78
CA PRO A 304 -9.00 -3.84 5.09
C PRO A 304 -9.80 -4.80 5.99
N THR A 305 -9.51 -4.91 7.28
CA THR A 305 -10.05 -5.96 8.16
C THR A 305 -11.54 -5.84 8.44
N SER A 306 -12.09 -4.65 8.25
CA SER A 306 -13.46 -4.25 8.56
C SER A 306 -13.78 -4.24 10.05
N VAL A 307 -12.77 -4.40 10.92
CA VAL A 307 -12.94 -4.43 12.37
C VAL A 307 -13.33 -3.04 12.87
N LEU A 308 -14.40 -2.98 13.65
CA LEU A 308 -14.81 -1.80 14.40
C LEU A 308 -14.29 -1.90 15.84
N HIS A 309 -13.26 -1.14 16.16
CA HIS A 309 -12.70 -1.04 17.50
C HIS A 309 -13.67 -0.30 18.44
N PRO A 310 -13.86 -0.75 19.68
CA PRO A 310 -14.67 -0.02 20.65
C PRO A 310 -14.12 1.39 20.90
N ALA A 311 -15.03 2.38 21.00
CA ALA A 311 -14.66 3.76 21.31
C ALA A 311 -13.88 3.87 22.63
N THR A 312 -14.18 3.01 23.61
CA THR A 312 -13.47 2.94 24.89
C THR A 312 -12.01 2.51 24.73
N ALA A 313 -11.73 1.55 23.84
CA ALA A 313 -10.35 1.13 23.56
C ALA A 313 -9.57 2.23 22.84
N LEU A 314 -10.18 2.87 21.83
CA LEU A 314 -9.54 3.99 21.13
C LEU A 314 -9.29 5.19 22.06
N ALA A 315 -10.23 5.49 22.96
CA ALA A 315 -10.09 6.58 23.92
C ALA A 315 -8.91 6.39 24.89
N GLN A 316 -8.51 5.15 25.19
CA GLN A 316 -7.33 4.88 26.04
C GLN A 316 -6.01 5.32 25.39
N LEU A 317 -5.99 5.49 24.06
CA LEU A 317 -4.82 6.00 23.37
C LEU A 317 -4.65 7.51 23.54
N ALA A 318 -5.74 8.25 23.85
CA ALA A 318 -5.72 9.70 23.97
C ALA A 318 -4.99 10.14 25.25
N ARG A 319 -4.03 11.05 25.12
CA ARG A 319 -3.26 11.60 26.24
C ARG A 319 -2.67 12.97 25.89
N PRO A 320 -2.38 13.83 26.88
CA PRO A 320 -1.66 15.08 26.62
C PRO A 320 -0.33 14.84 25.90
N GLY A 321 -0.03 15.67 24.90
CA GLY A 321 1.21 15.56 24.11
C GLY A 321 1.18 14.52 22.99
N ARG A 322 0.11 13.73 22.85
CA ARG A 322 -0.09 12.82 21.72
C ARG A 322 -1.23 13.33 20.84
N THR A 323 -1.03 13.30 19.53
CA THR A 323 -2.11 13.40 18.56
C THR A 323 -2.65 12.00 18.25
N LEU A 324 -3.92 11.76 18.53
CA LEU A 324 -4.61 10.52 18.17
C LEU A 324 -5.49 10.79 16.94
N VAL A 325 -5.12 10.23 15.80
CA VAL A 325 -5.89 10.30 14.56
C VAL A 325 -6.73 9.05 14.42
N VAL A 326 -8.05 9.22 14.33
CA VAL A 326 -8.99 8.13 14.03
C VAL A 326 -9.63 8.38 12.67
N ASP A 327 -9.29 7.54 11.69
CA ASP A 327 -9.88 7.58 10.35
C ASP A 327 -11.23 6.86 10.32
N GLU A 328 -12.30 7.63 10.34
CA GLU A 328 -13.69 7.19 10.29
C GLU A 328 -14.30 7.26 8.88
N ALA A 329 -13.48 7.11 7.83
CA ALA A 329 -13.94 7.14 6.43
C ALA A 329 -15.06 6.15 6.07
N PHE A 330 -15.26 5.09 6.87
CA PHE A 330 -16.30 4.08 6.68
C PHE A 330 -17.37 4.09 7.79
N MET A 331 -17.33 5.02 8.74
CA MET A 331 -18.23 5.01 9.90
C MET A 331 -19.70 5.22 9.52
N ASP A 332 -19.99 5.95 8.45
CA ASP A 332 -21.35 6.08 7.89
C ASP A 332 -22.00 4.73 7.52
N ALA A 333 -21.20 3.69 7.24
CA ALA A 333 -21.69 2.35 6.90
C ALA A 333 -21.99 1.49 8.13
N VAL A 334 -21.74 2.01 9.33
CA VAL A 334 -22.00 1.35 10.60
C VAL A 334 -23.32 1.88 11.15
N PRO A 335 -24.33 1.01 11.41
CA PRO A 335 -25.60 1.47 11.97
C PRO A 335 -25.43 2.28 13.26
N GLY A 336 -26.03 3.47 13.28
CA GLY A 336 -25.94 4.41 14.40
C GLY A 336 -24.55 5.00 14.62
N GLU A 337 -23.61 4.83 13.68
CA GLU A 337 -22.21 5.26 13.81
C GLU A 337 -21.58 4.84 15.15
N ARG A 338 -21.95 3.65 15.62
CA ARG A 338 -21.54 3.17 16.94
C ARG A 338 -20.01 3.12 17.01
N ALA A 339 -19.47 3.46 18.18
CA ALA A 339 -18.04 3.61 18.43
C ALA A 339 -17.33 4.76 17.68
N SER A 340 -18.07 5.66 17.04
CA SER A 340 -17.51 6.93 16.56
C SER A 340 -17.03 7.81 17.72
N LEU A 341 -15.95 8.55 17.48
CA LEU A 341 -15.40 9.59 18.34
C LEU A 341 -15.67 11.02 17.79
N ALA A 342 -16.35 11.15 16.66
CA ALA A 342 -16.54 12.41 15.93
C ALA A 342 -17.08 13.57 16.79
N GLY A 343 -17.99 13.29 17.73
CA GLY A 343 -18.58 14.29 18.64
C GLY A 343 -17.84 14.46 19.98
N ARG A 344 -16.75 13.73 20.21
CA ARG A 344 -16.03 13.76 21.52
C ARG A 344 -15.12 14.98 21.59
N THR A 345 -15.18 15.69 22.72
CA THR A 345 -14.36 16.89 22.98
C THR A 345 -13.52 16.79 24.26
N ASP A 346 -13.71 15.72 25.04
CA ASP A 346 -13.04 15.41 26.29
C ASP A 346 -11.71 14.67 26.11
N LEU A 347 -11.44 14.15 24.90
CA LEU A 347 -10.23 13.38 24.60
C LEU A 347 -9.09 14.31 24.13
N PRO A 348 -7.96 14.41 24.87
CA PRO A 348 -6.85 15.27 24.48
C PRO A 348 -6.19 14.78 23.19
N GLY A 349 -5.89 15.72 22.28
CA GLY A 349 -5.18 15.44 21.03
C GLY A 349 -5.98 14.63 20.00
N LEU A 350 -7.28 14.42 20.21
CA LEU A 350 -8.13 13.70 19.27
C LEU A 350 -8.30 14.48 17.95
N VAL A 351 -8.11 13.76 16.85
CA VAL A 351 -8.38 14.18 15.48
C VAL A 351 -9.19 13.08 14.82
N VAL A 352 -10.42 13.38 14.39
CA VAL A 352 -11.27 12.43 13.66
C VAL A 352 -11.34 12.84 12.20
N LEU A 353 -11.12 11.90 11.29
CA LEU A 353 -11.25 12.11 9.85
C LEU A 353 -12.54 11.48 9.34
N ARG A 354 -13.28 12.21 8.52
CA ARG A 354 -14.49 11.70 7.86
C ARG A 354 -14.37 11.87 6.36
N SER A 355 -15.00 10.95 5.64
CA SER A 355 -15.03 10.97 4.18
C SER A 355 -16.46 10.89 3.67
N LEU A 356 -16.80 11.74 2.71
CA LEU A 356 -18.06 11.62 1.96
C LEU A 356 -17.88 10.77 0.69
N THR A 357 -16.67 10.28 0.43
CA THR A 357 -16.35 9.63 -0.86
C THR A 357 -16.97 8.25 -1.02
N LYS A 358 -17.13 7.49 0.08
CA LYS A 358 -17.50 6.08 0.06
C LYS A 358 -19.01 5.90 0.05
N THR A 359 -19.68 6.47 1.05
CA THR A 359 -21.13 6.42 1.24
C THR A 359 -21.87 7.10 0.10
N TRP A 360 -21.39 8.26 -0.35
CA TRP A 360 -22.10 9.11 -1.31
C TRP A 360 -21.60 9.00 -2.74
N GLY A 361 -20.61 8.14 -3.01
CA GLY A 361 -20.06 7.98 -4.37
C GLY A 361 -19.27 9.18 -4.87
N LEU A 362 -18.76 10.02 -3.98
CA LEU A 362 -18.06 11.27 -4.31
C LEU A 362 -16.53 11.10 -4.43
N ALA A 363 -16.07 9.89 -4.75
CA ALA A 363 -14.64 9.58 -4.85
C ALA A 363 -13.93 10.41 -5.93
N GLY A 364 -14.60 10.81 -7.01
CA GLY A 364 -14.04 11.71 -8.02
C GLY A 364 -14.11 13.19 -7.63
N LEU A 365 -15.04 13.59 -6.76
CA LEU A 365 -15.24 14.98 -6.35
C LEU A 365 -14.25 15.44 -5.27
N ARG A 366 -13.70 14.48 -4.51
CA ARG A 366 -12.69 14.69 -3.46
C ARG A 366 -13.18 15.61 -2.33
N ILE A 367 -13.95 15.05 -1.40
CA ILE A 367 -14.45 15.79 -0.24
C ILE A 367 -14.37 14.96 1.05
N GLY A 368 -13.85 15.58 2.10
CA GLY A 368 -13.74 15.05 3.45
C GLY A 368 -13.64 16.20 4.46
N TYR A 369 -13.48 15.85 5.73
CA TYR A 369 -13.29 16.85 6.78
C TYR A 369 -12.59 16.25 8.00
N VAL A 370 -11.95 17.13 8.76
CA VAL A 370 -11.32 16.89 10.06
C VAL A 370 -12.19 17.48 11.15
N LEU A 371 -12.34 16.73 12.24
CA LEU A 371 -12.92 17.19 13.50
C LEU A 371 -11.82 17.13 14.57
N ALA A 372 -11.43 18.28 15.13
CA ALA A 372 -10.34 18.34 16.11
C ALA A 372 -10.50 19.54 17.05
N ALA A 373 -9.61 19.66 18.05
CA ALA A 373 -9.53 20.86 18.87
C ALA A 373 -9.22 22.11 18.00
N PRO A 374 -9.72 23.31 18.37
CA PRO A 374 -9.51 24.52 17.56
C PRO A 374 -8.05 24.85 17.28
N GLY A 375 -7.15 24.58 18.24
CA GLY A 375 -5.70 24.74 18.06
C GLY A 375 -5.16 23.86 16.93
N THR A 376 -5.49 22.57 16.94
CA THR A 376 -5.10 21.63 15.88
C THR A 376 -5.71 22.01 14.53
N VAL A 377 -6.98 22.43 14.49
CA VAL A 377 -7.61 22.94 13.26
C VAL A 377 -6.85 24.14 12.71
N ALA A 378 -6.44 25.09 13.57
CA ALA A 378 -5.66 26.25 13.17
C ALA A 378 -4.27 25.86 12.64
N GLU A 379 -3.60 24.88 13.26
CA GLU A 379 -2.32 24.33 12.77
C GLU A 379 -2.46 23.73 11.37
N LEU A 380 -3.46 22.86 11.17
CA LEU A 380 -3.72 22.24 9.88
C LEU A 380 -4.13 23.27 8.82
N THR A 381 -4.94 24.26 9.19
CA THR A 381 -5.37 25.36 8.29
C THR A 381 -4.18 26.17 7.80
N ARG A 382 -3.18 26.45 8.66
CA ARG A 382 -1.96 27.16 8.25
C ARG A 382 -1.12 26.40 7.22
N ALA A 383 -1.19 25.07 7.24
CA ALA A 383 -0.49 24.22 6.27
C ALA A 383 -1.33 23.91 5.01
N GLN A 384 -2.63 24.22 5.04
CA GLN A 384 -3.54 23.93 3.94
C GLN A 384 -3.41 24.98 2.82
N PRO A 385 -3.39 24.57 1.54
CA PRO A 385 -3.46 25.51 0.43
C PRO A 385 -4.71 26.39 0.51
N LEU A 386 -4.63 27.59 -0.06
CA LEU A 386 -5.80 28.45 -0.22
C LEU A 386 -6.83 27.81 -1.17
N TRP A 387 -8.11 27.96 -0.84
CA TRP A 387 -9.25 27.39 -1.59
C TRP A 387 -9.10 25.88 -1.90
N PRO A 388 -8.86 25.04 -0.89
CA PRO A 388 -8.52 23.63 -1.07
C PRO A 388 -9.71 22.78 -1.53
N VAL A 389 -10.94 23.25 -1.27
CA VAL A 389 -12.18 22.55 -1.57
C VAL A 389 -13.00 23.37 -2.57
N SER A 390 -13.38 22.75 -3.67
CA SER A 390 -14.12 23.39 -4.77
C SER A 390 -15.59 23.67 -4.41
N SER A 391 -16.22 24.65 -5.06
CA SER A 391 -17.63 24.99 -4.83
C SER A 391 -18.58 23.79 -4.96
N PRO A 392 -18.43 22.86 -5.93
CA PRO A 392 -19.28 21.67 -6.00
C PRO A 392 -19.05 20.69 -4.86
N ALA A 393 -17.81 20.57 -4.37
CA ALA A 393 -17.50 19.76 -3.19
C ALA A 393 -18.08 20.34 -1.90
N LEU A 394 -18.11 21.68 -1.76
CA LEU A 394 -18.74 22.38 -0.65
C LEU A 394 -20.27 22.17 -0.65
N ALA A 395 -20.93 22.35 -1.80
CA ALA A 395 -22.35 22.11 -1.95
C ALA A 395 -22.74 20.65 -1.61
N ALA A 396 -21.91 19.70 -2.04
CA ALA A 396 -22.10 18.29 -1.68
C ALA A 396 -21.95 18.05 -0.17
N ALA A 397 -20.94 18.67 0.47
CA ALA A 397 -20.73 18.54 1.91
C ALA A 397 -21.92 19.04 2.73
N GLU A 398 -22.46 20.20 2.37
CA GLU A 398 -23.66 20.75 2.98
C GLU A 398 -24.87 19.82 2.83
N ALA A 399 -25.14 19.38 1.59
CA ALA A 399 -26.31 18.55 1.31
C ALA A 399 -26.24 17.16 1.98
N CYS A 400 -25.04 16.58 2.09
CA CYS A 400 -24.82 15.30 2.77
C CYS A 400 -24.97 15.38 4.30
N CYS A 401 -25.02 16.58 4.88
CA CYS A 401 -25.22 16.78 6.32
C CYS A 401 -26.69 17.07 6.70
N THR A 402 -27.60 17.14 5.72
CA THR A 402 -29.02 17.37 5.99
C THR A 402 -29.68 16.16 6.68
N PRO A 403 -30.72 16.34 7.50
CA PRO A 403 -31.41 15.23 8.16
C PRO A 403 -31.90 14.14 7.20
N ALA A 404 -32.39 14.54 6.02
CA ALA A 404 -32.84 13.60 4.98
C ALA A 404 -31.68 12.77 4.43
N ALA A 405 -30.52 13.39 4.14
CA ALA A 405 -29.33 12.67 3.71
C ALA A 405 -28.81 11.71 4.81
N LEU A 406 -28.80 12.15 6.07
CA LEU A 406 -28.40 11.30 7.19
C LEU A 406 -29.31 10.09 7.37
N ALA A 407 -30.63 10.28 7.19
CA ALA A 407 -31.59 9.17 7.20
C ALA A 407 -31.34 8.17 6.05
N GLU A 408 -31.03 8.66 4.84
CA GLU A 408 -30.66 7.78 3.71
C GLU A 408 -29.36 7.00 4.00
N ALA A 409 -28.35 7.66 4.56
CA ALA A 409 -27.09 7.01 4.95
C ALA A 409 -27.34 5.92 6.00
N ALA A 410 -28.17 6.20 7.01
CA ALA A 410 -28.53 5.23 8.05
C ALA A 410 -29.30 4.02 7.48
N ALA A 411 -30.25 4.24 6.57
CA ALA A 411 -30.96 3.15 5.90
C ALA A 411 -30.00 2.26 5.09
N ALA A 412 -29.05 2.88 4.38
CA ALA A 412 -28.04 2.14 3.64
C ALA A 412 -27.05 1.38 4.54
N ALA A 413 -26.69 1.92 5.71
CA ALA A 413 -25.91 1.20 6.71
C ALA A 413 -26.64 -0.07 7.16
N GLY A 414 -27.96 0.01 7.38
CA GLY A 414 -28.81 -1.15 7.67
C GLY A 414 -28.79 -2.20 6.56
N GLN A 415 -28.89 -1.76 5.29
CA GLN A 415 -28.81 -2.66 4.13
C GLN A 415 -27.44 -3.35 4.02
N ILE A 416 -26.35 -2.61 4.26
CA ILE A 416 -24.98 -3.15 4.24
C ILE A 416 -24.81 -4.29 5.27
N VAL A 417 -25.47 -4.22 6.43
CA VAL A 417 -25.45 -5.33 7.40
C VAL A 417 -26.07 -6.59 6.82
N ALA A 418 -27.25 -6.47 6.19
CA ALA A 418 -27.95 -7.61 5.60
C ALA A 418 -27.15 -8.22 4.43
N ASP A 419 -26.57 -7.37 3.57
CA ASP A 419 -25.76 -7.80 2.44
C ASP A 419 -24.43 -8.44 2.89
N ARG A 420 -23.79 -7.88 3.93
CA ARG A 420 -22.57 -8.46 4.51
C ARG A 420 -22.86 -9.82 5.14
N ALA A 421 -23.96 -9.97 5.86
CA ALA A 421 -24.36 -11.24 6.44
C ALA A 421 -24.60 -12.30 5.35
N HIS A 422 -25.23 -11.90 4.23
CA HIS A 422 -25.40 -12.78 3.07
C HIS A 422 -24.06 -13.22 2.49
N LEU A 423 -23.15 -12.26 2.21
CA LEU A 423 -21.80 -12.57 1.70
C LEU A 423 -21.03 -13.52 2.62
N LEU A 424 -21.02 -13.27 3.94
CA LEU A 424 -20.35 -14.13 4.91
C LEU A 424 -20.95 -15.54 4.94
N SER A 425 -22.29 -15.65 4.90
CA SER A 425 -22.97 -16.94 4.82
C SER A 425 -22.59 -17.73 3.58
N ARG A 426 -22.53 -17.07 2.41
CA ARG A 426 -22.13 -17.72 1.15
C ARG A 426 -20.67 -18.14 1.16
N LEU A 427 -19.78 -17.33 1.72
CA LEU A 427 -18.35 -17.65 1.83
C LEU A 427 -18.09 -18.83 2.78
N ALA A 428 -18.91 -18.98 3.83
CA ALA A 428 -18.81 -20.09 4.77
C ALA A 428 -19.14 -21.47 4.15
N GLU A 429 -19.73 -21.51 2.96
CA GLU A 429 -19.96 -22.75 2.20
C GLU A 429 -18.64 -23.39 1.70
N PHE A 430 -17.54 -22.64 1.64
CA PHE A 430 -16.26 -23.12 1.13
C PHE A 430 -15.31 -23.54 2.25
N THR A 431 -14.80 -24.77 2.16
CA THR A 431 -13.68 -25.19 3.01
C THR A 431 -12.40 -24.45 2.60
N GLY A 432 -11.67 -23.92 3.57
CA GLY A 432 -10.39 -23.24 3.34
C GLY A 432 -10.47 -21.73 3.07
N ILE A 433 -11.68 -21.15 3.10
CA ILE A 433 -11.87 -19.69 3.15
C ILE A 433 -12.11 -19.28 4.60
N HIS A 434 -11.31 -18.34 5.08
CA HIS A 434 -11.44 -17.77 6.43
C HIS A 434 -11.75 -16.28 6.32
N ALA A 435 -12.98 -15.89 6.63
CA ALA A 435 -13.36 -14.49 6.73
C ALA A 435 -13.09 -13.94 8.13
N VAL A 436 -12.69 -12.66 8.22
CA VAL A 436 -12.57 -11.98 9.53
C VAL A 436 -13.95 -11.89 10.20
N PRO A 437 -14.17 -12.54 11.35
CA PRO A 437 -15.51 -12.64 11.93
C PRO A 437 -16.07 -11.31 12.45
N ALA A 438 -15.19 -10.39 12.86
CA ALA A 438 -15.55 -9.10 13.46
C ALA A 438 -15.78 -7.97 12.42
N ALA A 439 -16.11 -8.31 11.17
CA ALA A 439 -16.30 -7.35 10.09
C ALA A 439 -17.60 -6.53 10.26
N GLU A 440 -17.47 -5.21 10.24
CA GLU A 440 -18.54 -4.25 10.54
C GLU A 440 -18.71 -3.13 9.49
N GLY A 441 -17.70 -2.92 8.65
CA GLY A 441 -17.75 -1.99 7.52
C GLY A 441 -18.38 -2.57 6.25
N PRO A 442 -18.30 -1.83 5.12
CA PRO A 442 -18.88 -2.21 3.83
C PRO A 442 -17.98 -3.15 2.99
N PHE A 443 -17.15 -3.95 3.65
CA PHE A 443 -16.23 -4.89 3.04
C PHE A 443 -15.89 -6.02 4.02
N VAL A 444 -15.34 -7.11 3.50
CA VAL A 444 -14.89 -8.29 4.24
C VAL A 444 -13.47 -8.63 3.82
N LEU A 445 -12.61 -8.94 4.78
CA LEU A 445 -11.29 -9.50 4.54
C LEU A 445 -11.36 -11.03 4.66
N ILE A 446 -10.84 -11.72 3.65
CA ILE A 446 -10.76 -13.19 3.61
C ILE A 446 -9.32 -13.65 3.41
N ARG A 447 -8.99 -14.80 4.00
CA ARG A 447 -7.77 -15.57 3.73
C ARG A 447 -8.13 -16.88 3.03
N LEU A 448 -7.37 -17.22 2.00
CA LEU A 448 -7.46 -18.48 1.28
C LEU A 448 -6.11 -18.81 0.65
N ALA A 449 -5.79 -20.10 0.52
CA ALA A 449 -4.55 -20.52 -0.12
C ALA A 449 -4.50 -20.08 -1.58
N HIS A 450 -3.32 -19.66 -2.04
CA HIS A 450 -3.07 -19.26 -3.43
C HIS A 450 -3.95 -18.09 -3.90
N ALA A 451 -4.29 -17.17 -3.00
CA ALA A 451 -5.25 -16.11 -3.30
C ALA A 451 -4.85 -15.22 -4.48
N ALA A 452 -3.55 -15.03 -4.72
CA ALA A 452 -3.05 -14.31 -5.88
C ALA A 452 -3.46 -14.97 -7.22
N ALA A 453 -3.41 -16.30 -7.32
CA ALA A 453 -3.84 -17.05 -8.49
C ALA A 453 -5.37 -17.05 -8.61
N VAL A 454 -6.07 -17.26 -7.48
CA VAL A 454 -7.53 -17.20 -7.42
C VAL A 454 -8.05 -15.83 -7.88
N ARG A 455 -7.40 -14.74 -7.47
CA ARG A 455 -7.75 -13.39 -7.92
C ARG A 455 -7.62 -13.23 -9.44
N GLU A 456 -6.54 -13.73 -10.02
CA GLU A 456 -6.32 -13.60 -11.46
C GLU A 456 -7.40 -14.37 -12.25
N GLU A 457 -7.77 -15.56 -11.80
CA GLU A 457 -8.84 -16.34 -12.42
C GLU A 457 -10.24 -15.74 -12.15
N LEU A 458 -10.47 -15.09 -11.00
CA LEU A 458 -11.69 -14.30 -10.78
C LEU A 458 -11.79 -13.13 -11.77
N ARG A 459 -10.65 -12.53 -12.12
CA ARG A 459 -10.57 -11.45 -13.11
C ARG A 459 -10.96 -11.94 -14.50
N THR A 460 -10.49 -13.11 -14.94
CA THR A 460 -10.90 -13.70 -16.23
C THR A 460 -12.40 -14.00 -16.26
N ARG A 461 -13.01 -14.22 -15.09
CA ARG A 461 -14.45 -14.44 -14.90
C ARG A 461 -15.27 -13.18 -14.64
N GLY A 462 -14.68 -12.00 -14.82
CA GLY A 462 -15.42 -10.73 -14.76
C GLY A 462 -15.50 -10.07 -13.38
N PHE A 463 -14.65 -10.46 -12.41
CA PHE A 463 -14.65 -9.87 -11.06
C PHE A 463 -13.30 -9.26 -10.69
N ALA A 464 -13.32 -8.03 -10.19
CA ALA A 464 -12.14 -7.38 -9.60
C ALA A 464 -12.23 -7.44 -8.08
N VAL A 465 -11.21 -7.99 -7.41
CA VAL A 465 -11.12 -8.05 -5.93
C VAL A 465 -9.79 -7.45 -5.46
N ARG A 466 -9.76 -6.90 -4.25
CA ARG A 466 -8.57 -6.19 -3.74
C ARG A 466 -7.57 -7.17 -3.13
N ARG A 467 -6.32 -7.17 -3.60
CA ARG A 467 -5.24 -7.96 -2.98
C ARG A 467 -4.85 -7.45 -1.59
N GLY A 468 -4.54 -8.35 -0.67
CA GLY A 468 -4.24 -8.06 0.73
C GLY A 468 -2.77 -7.74 1.01
N ASP A 469 -1.82 -8.31 0.27
CA ASP A 469 -0.37 -8.18 0.47
C ASP A 469 0.21 -6.78 0.26
N THR A 470 -0.60 -5.85 -0.24
CA THR A 470 -0.24 -4.42 -0.28
C THR A 470 -0.46 -3.71 1.06
N PHE A 471 -1.17 -4.33 2.00
CA PHE A 471 -1.38 -3.79 3.34
C PHE A 471 -0.32 -4.38 4.29
N PRO A 472 0.45 -3.55 5.04
CA PRO A 472 1.39 -4.06 6.03
C PRO A 472 0.73 -5.01 7.03
N GLY A 473 1.40 -6.11 7.35
CA GLY A 473 0.87 -7.18 8.21
C GLY A 473 0.06 -8.26 7.48
N LEU A 474 -0.27 -8.08 6.19
CA LEU A 474 -0.96 -9.10 5.39
C LEU A 474 -0.04 -9.70 4.32
N GLY A 475 -0.28 -10.97 4.00
CA GLY A 475 0.43 -11.73 2.96
C GLY A 475 -0.38 -11.93 1.67
N PRO A 476 0.18 -12.68 0.68
CA PRO A 476 -0.42 -12.90 -0.64
C PRO A 476 -1.69 -13.74 -0.64
N ASP A 477 -2.00 -14.41 0.48
CA ASP A 477 -3.18 -15.25 0.67
C ASP A 477 -4.43 -14.46 1.13
N TRP A 478 -4.33 -13.14 1.22
CA TRP A 478 -5.41 -12.29 1.68
C TRP A 478 -6.08 -11.54 0.52
N LEU A 479 -7.41 -11.48 0.53
CA LEU A 479 -8.23 -10.66 -0.38
C LEU A 479 -9.25 -9.86 0.41
N ARG A 480 -9.51 -8.62 0.00
CA ARG A 480 -10.61 -7.80 0.51
C ARG A 480 -11.71 -7.69 -0.55
N LEU A 481 -12.94 -7.97 -0.13
CA LEU A 481 -14.13 -7.95 -0.95
C LEU A 481 -15.04 -6.82 -0.47
N ALA A 482 -15.43 -5.92 -1.37
CA ALA A 482 -16.51 -4.98 -1.08
C ALA A 482 -17.84 -5.73 -0.94
N VAL A 483 -18.67 -5.32 0.02
CA VAL A 483 -20.03 -5.85 0.18
C VAL A 483 -20.91 -5.28 -0.93
N ARG A 484 -21.69 -6.16 -1.57
CA ARG A 484 -22.64 -5.84 -2.66
C ARG A 484 -23.97 -6.52 -2.40
N ASP A 485 -24.96 -6.18 -3.23
CA ASP A 485 -26.28 -6.79 -3.21
C ASP A 485 -26.21 -8.33 -3.37
N ARG A 486 -27.29 -9.00 -2.96
CA ARG A 486 -27.40 -10.47 -2.99
C ARG A 486 -27.13 -11.06 -4.37
N THR A 487 -27.67 -10.47 -5.44
CA THR A 487 -27.50 -10.97 -6.81
C THR A 487 -26.04 -10.90 -7.23
N THR A 488 -25.38 -9.77 -6.97
CA THR A 488 -23.94 -9.62 -7.25
C THR A 488 -23.10 -10.60 -6.44
N THR A 489 -23.42 -10.76 -5.15
CA THR A 489 -22.75 -11.70 -4.26
C THR A 489 -22.90 -13.15 -4.74
N ASP A 490 -24.10 -13.57 -5.14
CA ASP A 490 -24.35 -14.93 -5.59
C ASP A 490 -23.62 -15.25 -6.90
N ARG A 491 -23.56 -14.29 -7.84
CA ARG A 491 -22.75 -14.43 -9.06
C ARG A 491 -21.26 -14.55 -8.74
N PHE A 492 -20.75 -13.73 -7.82
CA PHE A 492 -19.35 -13.78 -7.39
C PHE A 492 -19.01 -15.14 -6.77
N VAL A 493 -19.86 -15.62 -5.86
CA VAL A 493 -19.69 -16.91 -5.17
C VAL A 493 -19.71 -18.08 -6.16
N ALA A 494 -20.60 -18.04 -7.15
CA ALA A 494 -20.63 -19.04 -8.22
C ALA A 494 -19.33 -19.03 -9.05
N ALA A 495 -18.80 -17.85 -9.38
CA ALA A 495 -17.52 -17.73 -10.08
C ALA A 495 -16.37 -18.29 -9.24
N LEU A 496 -16.31 -17.94 -7.94
CA LEU A 496 -15.33 -18.44 -6.98
C LEU A 496 -15.37 -19.95 -6.85
N ALA A 497 -16.55 -20.57 -6.76
CA ALA A 497 -16.71 -22.02 -6.74
C ALA A 497 -16.07 -22.68 -7.97
N GLY A 498 -16.30 -22.10 -9.15
CA GLY A 498 -15.70 -22.57 -10.39
C GLY A 498 -14.16 -22.46 -10.42
N VAL A 499 -13.59 -21.41 -9.81
CA VAL A 499 -12.12 -21.26 -9.68
C VAL A 499 -11.55 -22.34 -8.77
N LEU A 500 -12.16 -22.54 -7.60
CA LEU A 500 -11.67 -23.49 -6.59
C LEU A 500 -11.79 -24.94 -7.06
N ALA A 501 -12.85 -25.29 -7.81
CA ALA A 501 -13.00 -26.61 -8.41
C ALA A 501 -11.97 -26.90 -9.51
N GLY A 502 -11.63 -25.89 -10.33
CA GLY A 502 -10.61 -26.02 -11.39
C GLY A 502 -9.20 -26.24 -10.86
N GLY A 503 -8.82 -25.55 -9.78
CA GLY A 503 -7.52 -25.72 -9.14
C GLY A 503 -7.32 -27.10 -8.48
N ALA A 504 -8.38 -27.71 -7.96
CA ALA A 504 -8.32 -29.06 -7.40
C ALA A 504 -8.07 -30.15 -8.46
N ALA A 505 -8.58 -29.95 -9.68
CA ALA A 505 -8.39 -30.90 -10.79
C ALA A 505 -6.94 -30.90 -11.30
N GLU A 506 -6.28 -29.73 -11.39
CA GLU A 506 -4.89 -29.63 -11.88
C GLU A 506 -3.86 -30.22 -10.90
N VAL A 507 -4.08 -30.12 -9.59
CA VAL A 507 -3.18 -30.70 -8.58
C VAL A 507 -3.25 -32.24 -8.59
N SER A 508 -4.43 -32.81 -8.85
CA SER A 508 -4.63 -34.27 -8.92
C SER A 508 -4.07 -34.96 -10.17
N GLY A 509 -3.73 -34.20 -11.23
CA GLY A 509 -3.22 -34.72 -12.50
C GLY A 509 -1.71 -34.97 -12.56
N SER A 510 -0.93 -34.53 -11.56
CA SER A 510 0.54 -34.63 -11.54
C SER A 510 1.11 -35.89 -10.84
N GLY A 511 0.24 -36.81 -10.39
CA GLY A 511 0.61 -37.93 -9.51
C GLY A 511 0.59 -39.34 -10.11
N ARG A 512 0.45 -39.55 -11.43
CA ARG A 512 0.49 -40.90 -12.02
C ARG A 512 1.42 -40.99 -13.22
N GLY A 513 2.67 -41.37 -12.96
CA GLY A 513 3.64 -41.74 -13.98
C GLY A 513 4.79 -42.52 -13.38
N GLY A 514 4.60 -43.82 -13.17
CA GLY A 514 5.65 -44.70 -12.64
C GLY A 514 5.16 -46.10 -12.30
N GLY A 515 4.63 -46.84 -13.28
CA GLY A 515 4.56 -48.30 -13.22
C GLY A 515 5.72 -48.88 -14.05
N PRO A 516 6.48 -49.87 -13.55
CA PRO A 516 7.60 -50.45 -14.29
C PRO A 516 7.06 -51.40 -15.38
N ALA A 517 7.71 -51.38 -16.54
CA ALA A 517 7.48 -52.34 -17.61
C ALA A 517 8.34 -53.59 -17.39
N ASP A 518 7.69 -54.76 -17.46
CA ASP A 518 8.32 -56.03 -17.83
C ASP A 518 8.45 -56.12 -19.36
#